data_AF-M5D5D3-F1
#
_entry.id   AF-M5D5D3-F1
#
_cell.length_a   1.000
_cell.length_b   1.000
_cell.length_c   1.000
_cell.angle_alpha   90.00
_cell.angle_beta   90.00
_cell.angle_gamma   90.00
#
_symmetry.space_group_name_H-M   'P 1'
#
loop_
_entity.id
_entity.type
_entity.pdbx_description
1 polymer ?
#
loop_
_entity_poly.entity_id
_entity_poly.type
_entity_poly.pdbx_seq_one_letter_code
_entity_poly.pdbx_strand_id
1 'polypeptide(L)'
;MAGKIGRTFTDDPRNHLFKEFVRIVKIVQPYFFVMENVARLYTHNSGKTRIEIIQAFQNIGYSVECKILSAADFGVPQIRSRVIFIGRRDKGKISFPEPLQISHQTVGSAIGHFPKLAAGESNPHVANHEAMNHSAQMLEKMAFVKNGGNRNDIPEPLRPKTGDIRKYIRYNSNKTSRLYYRRYAQSFSL
;
A
#
# COMPACT_ATOMS: atom_id res chain seq x y z
N MET A 1 -29.83 -9.22 -6.98
CA MET A 1 -30.44 -7.88 -6.97
C MET A 1 -29.61 -6.97 -7.86
N ALA A 2 -30.26 -6.35 -8.85
CA ALA A 2 -29.64 -5.51 -9.88
C ALA A 2 -28.95 -4.27 -9.29
N GLY A 3 -27.65 -4.11 -9.55
CA GLY A 3 -26.87 -2.93 -9.15
C GLY A 3 -27.29 -1.71 -9.96
N LYS A 4 -27.73 -0.67 -9.27
CA LYS A 4 -28.32 0.57 -9.81
C LYS A 4 -27.55 1.17 -10.98
N ILE A 5 -28.21 1.20 -12.14
CA ILE A 5 -27.89 2.02 -13.31
C ILE A 5 -27.99 3.50 -12.88
N GLY A 6 -26.92 4.29 -13.06
CA GLY A 6 -26.98 5.76 -13.00
C GLY A 6 -26.33 6.48 -11.81
N ARG A 7 -25.72 5.81 -10.82
CA ARG A 7 -24.95 6.52 -9.77
C ARG A 7 -23.50 6.75 -10.19
N THR A 8 -23.09 8.02 -10.28
CA THR A 8 -21.69 8.40 -10.52
C THR A 8 -20.85 8.22 -9.25
N PHE A 9 -19.52 8.14 -9.39
CA PHE A 9 -18.61 8.16 -8.24
C PHE A 9 -18.76 9.48 -7.47
N THR A 10 -19.02 10.59 -8.15
CA THR A 10 -19.32 11.87 -7.51
C THR A 10 -20.62 11.88 -6.72
N ASP A 11 -21.60 11.05 -7.02
CA ASP A 11 -22.87 11.02 -6.28
C ASP A 11 -22.85 10.10 -5.06
N ASP A 12 -21.82 9.28 -4.92
CA ASP A 12 -21.70 8.34 -3.80
C ASP A 12 -21.32 9.08 -2.50
N PRO A 13 -22.12 8.99 -1.42
CA PRO A 13 -21.84 9.66 -0.15
C PRO A 13 -20.52 9.19 0.49
N ARG A 14 -20.05 7.98 0.15
CA ARG A 14 -18.77 7.45 0.65
C ARG A 14 -17.56 8.22 0.12
N ASN A 15 -17.73 8.98 -0.97
CA ASN A 15 -16.67 9.77 -1.60
C ASN A 15 -16.63 11.22 -1.09
N HIS A 16 -17.19 11.50 0.09
CA HIS A 16 -17.17 12.83 0.70
C HIS A 16 -15.76 13.44 0.79
N LEU A 17 -14.75 12.67 1.23
CA LEU A 17 -13.37 13.16 1.33
C LEU A 17 -12.80 13.63 -0.02
N PHE A 18 -13.18 12.98 -1.13
CA PHE A 18 -12.79 13.42 -2.47
C PHE A 18 -13.42 14.79 -2.80
N LYS A 19 -14.70 14.99 -2.48
CA LYS A 19 -15.38 16.28 -2.68
C LYS A 19 -14.74 17.40 -1.87
N GLU A 20 -14.37 17.10 -0.61
CA GLU A 20 -13.67 18.06 0.25
C GLU A 20 -12.29 18.41 -0.31
N PHE A 21 -11.57 17.44 -0.86
CA PHE A 21 -10.30 17.71 -1.52
C PHE A 21 -10.47 18.63 -2.75
N VAL A 22 -11.45 18.36 -3.61
CA VAL A 22 -11.79 19.25 -4.74
C VAL A 22 -12.16 20.65 -4.25
N ARG A 23 -12.94 20.76 -3.17
CA ARG A 23 -13.31 22.04 -2.56
C ARG A 23 -12.09 22.81 -2.07
N ILE A 24 -11.16 22.14 -1.38
CA ILE A 24 -9.91 22.75 -0.89
C ILE A 24 -9.06 23.24 -2.07
N VAL A 25 -8.86 22.42 -3.11
CA VAL A 25 -8.12 22.83 -4.31
C VAL A 25 -8.77 24.04 -4.98
N LYS A 26 -10.11 24.08 -5.05
CA LYS A 26 -10.85 25.22 -5.61
C LYS A 26 -10.65 26.50 -4.81
N ILE A 27 -10.54 26.43 -3.48
CA ILE A 27 -10.37 27.61 -2.61
C ILE A 27 -8.90 28.07 -2.62
N VAL A 28 -7.97 27.14 -2.37
CA VAL A 28 -6.54 27.44 -2.21
C VAL A 28 -5.90 27.82 -3.54
N GLN A 29 -6.41 27.27 -4.65
CA GLN A 29 -5.89 27.51 -5.99
C GLN A 29 -4.36 27.27 -6.09
N PRO A 30 -3.83 26.10 -5.66
CA PRO A 30 -2.40 25.83 -5.74
C PRO A 30 -1.92 25.75 -7.21
N TYR A 31 -0.62 25.97 -7.44
CA TYR A 31 -0.08 25.79 -8.80
C TYR A 31 -0.16 24.32 -9.24
N PHE A 32 0.19 23.41 -8.33
CA PHE A 32 0.11 21.97 -8.49
C PHE A 32 -0.66 21.34 -7.32
N PHE A 33 -1.38 20.26 -7.58
CA PHE A 33 -1.82 19.33 -6.54
C PHE A 33 -1.43 17.91 -6.91
N VAL A 34 -1.27 17.07 -5.89
CA VAL A 34 -1.09 15.63 -6.04
C VAL A 34 -2.17 14.93 -5.23
N MET A 35 -2.87 13.98 -5.86
CA MET A 35 -3.83 13.10 -5.18
C MET A 35 -3.41 11.65 -5.38
N GLU A 36 -3.14 10.96 -4.29
CA GLU A 36 -2.78 9.54 -4.28
C GLU A 36 -3.99 8.67 -3.92
N ASN A 37 -4.12 7.52 -4.57
CA ASN A 37 -5.07 6.49 -4.15
C ASN A 37 -4.62 5.08 -4.54
N VAL A 38 -5.32 4.06 -4.00
CA VAL A 38 -5.08 2.65 -4.33
C VAL A 38 -5.16 2.42 -5.84
N ALA A 39 -4.26 1.60 -6.40
CA ALA A 39 -4.19 1.35 -7.84
C ALA A 39 -5.52 0.88 -8.45
N ARG A 40 -6.37 0.18 -7.67
CA ARG A 40 -7.70 -0.26 -8.09
C ARG A 40 -8.61 0.89 -8.55
N LEU A 41 -8.43 2.10 -8.01
CA LEU A 41 -9.22 3.27 -8.41
C LEU A 41 -9.05 3.58 -9.91
N TYR A 42 -7.88 3.28 -10.50
CA TYR A 42 -7.61 3.51 -11.91
C TYR A 42 -8.55 2.72 -12.83
N THR A 43 -8.85 1.46 -12.51
CA THR A 43 -9.74 0.59 -13.31
C THR A 43 -11.16 0.51 -12.74
N HIS A 44 -11.44 1.21 -11.63
CA HIS A 44 -12.74 1.19 -10.98
C HIS A 44 -13.85 1.66 -11.93
N ASN A 45 -15.00 0.96 -11.89
CA ASN A 45 -16.14 1.18 -12.79
C ASN A 45 -15.72 1.23 -14.27
N SER A 46 -14.87 0.30 -14.70
CA SER A 46 -14.28 0.23 -16.05
C SER A 46 -13.53 1.52 -16.45
N GLY A 47 -12.94 2.22 -15.47
CA GLY A 47 -12.22 3.47 -15.68
C GLY A 47 -13.09 4.73 -15.67
N LYS A 48 -14.42 4.62 -15.55
CA LYS A 48 -15.30 5.80 -15.47
C LYS A 48 -14.96 6.68 -14.28
N THR A 49 -14.60 6.08 -13.15
CA THR A 49 -14.25 6.83 -11.94
C THR A 49 -13.02 7.71 -12.12
N ARG A 50 -11.95 7.25 -12.79
CA ARG A 50 -10.78 8.11 -13.03
C ARG A 50 -11.12 9.28 -13.96
N ILE A 51 -12.03 9.08 -14.91
CA ILE A 51 -12.49 10.12 -15.84
C ILE A 51 -13.31 11.16 -15.06
N GLU A 52 -14.24 10.74 -14.21
CA GLU A 52 -15.03 11.63 -13.36
C GLU A 52 -14.15 12.47 -12.42
N ILE A 53 -13.11 11.85 -11.83
CA ILE A 53 -12.12 12.55 -11.00
C ILE A 53 -11.40 13.64 -11.81
N ILE A 54 -10.86 13.29 -12.99
CA ILE A 54 -10.16 14.24 -13.87
C ILE A 54 -11.10 15.40 -14.23
N GLN A 55 -12.34 15.09 -14.62
CA GLN A 55 -13.33 16.09 -15.01
C GLN A 55 -13.67 17.04 -13.85
N ALA A 56 -13.79 16.55 -12.62
CA ALA A 56 -14.09 17.38 -11.45
C ALA A 56 -13.03 18.48 -11.23
N PHE A 57 -11.76 18.15 -11.46
CA PHE A 57 -10.66 19.13 -11.37
C PHE A 57 -10.54 20.03 -12.60
N GLN A 58 -10.82 19.51 -13.79
CA GLN A 58 -10.90 20.31 -15.02
C GLN A 58 -11.98 21.40 -14.91
N ASN A 59 -13.12 21.06 -14.30
CA ASN A 59 -14.21 22.01 -14.04
C ASN A 59 -13.83 23.16 -13.11
N ILE A 60 -12.74 23.03 -12.34
CA ILE A 60 -12.21 24.10 -11.48
C ILE A 60 -10.89 24.68 -12.00
N GLY A 61 -10.57 24.44 -13.27
CA GLY A 61 -9.49 25.12 -13.99
C GLY A 61 -8.14 24.40 -14.04
N TYR A 62 -8.07 23.10 -13.74
CA TYR A 62 -6.82 22.33 -13.75
C TYR A 62 -6.71 21.37 -14.93
N SER A 63 -5.53 21.29 -15.53
CA SER A 63 -5.14 20.12 -16.34
C SER A 63 -4.73 18.99 -15.40
N VAL A 64 -5.21 17.78 -15.62
CA VAL A 64 -4.94 16.63 -14.74
C VAL A 64 -4.56 15.41 -15.56
N GLU A 65 -3.49 14.74 -15.17
CA GLU A 65 -3.09 13.43 -15.66
C GLU A 65 -2.92 12.45 -14.51
N CYS A 66 -3.00 11.15 -14.78
CA CYS A 66 -2.77 10.12 -13.78
C CYS A 66 -1.99 8.92 -14.33
N LYS A 67 -1.13 8.34 -13.48
CA LYS A 67 -0.34 7.14 -13.79
C LYS A 67 -0.35 6.20 -12.58
N ILE A 68 -0.30 4.89 -12.83
CA ILE A 68 -0.02 3.91 -11.77
C ILE A 68 1.50 3.84 -11.60
N LEU A 69 1.98 4.07 -10.39
CA LEU A 69 3.39 3.95 -10.01
C LEU A 69 3.55 2.86 -8.95
N SER A 70 4.61 2.05 -9.04
CA SER A 70 4.99 1.06 -8.03
C SER A 70 6.18 1.56 -7.22
N ALA A 71 6.11 1.51 -5.89
CA ALA A 71 7.24 1.89 -5.03
C ALA A 71 8.50 1.03 -5.30
N ALA A 72 8.33 -0.22 -5.74
CA ALA A 72 9.42 -1.12 -6.11
C ALA A 72 10.29 -0.57 -7.25
N ASP A 73 9.68 0.14 -8.19
CA ASP A 73 10.35 0.74 -9.34
C ASP A 73 11.19 1.97 -8.94
N PHE A 74 11.05 2.43 -7.69
CA PHE A 74 11.78 3.56 -7.12
C PHE A 74 12.65 3.14 -5.91
N GLY A 75 13.07 1.87 -5.86
CA GLY A 75 14.05 1.39 -4.89
C GLY A 75 13.51 1.01 -3.52
N VAL A 76 12.19 1.05 -3.30
CA VAL A 76 11.60 0.56 -2.07
C VAL A 76 11.46 -0.97 -2.17
N PRO A 77 11.82 -1.78 -1.14
CA PRO A 77 11.69 -3.24 -1.16
C PRO A 77 10.22 -3.71 -1.02
N GLN A 78 9.30 -3.00 -1.68
CA GLN A 78 7.87 -3.18 -1.57
C GLN A 78 7.14 -3.02 -2.92
N ILE A 79 6.42 -4.06 -3.33
CA ILE A 79 5.48 -4.04 -4.45
C ILE A 79 4.20 -3.34 -3.98
N ARG A 80 4.19 -2.00 -4.08
CA ARG A 80 3.05 -1.14 -3.73
C ARG A 80 2.71 -0.21 -4.87
N SER A 81 1.73 -0.61 -5.66
CA SER A 81 1.19 0.22 -6.73
C SER A 81 0.13 1.19 -6.21
N ARG A 82 0.23 2.46 -6.63
CA ARG A 82 -0.74 3.54 -6.38
C ARG A 82 -1.04 4.29 -7.66
N VAL A 83 -2.28 4.73 -7.81
CA VAL A 83 -2.61 5.72 -8.84
C VAL A 83 -2.30 7.10 -8.28
N ILE A 84 -1.50 7.85 -9.02
CA ILE A 84 -1.11 9.21 -8.69
C ILE A 84 -1.75 10.13 -9.72
N PHE A 85 -2.59 11.05 -9.26
CA PHE A 85 -3.12 12.14 -10.07
C PHE A 85 -2.26 13.38 -9.79
N ILE A 86 -1.80 14.02 -10.85
CA ILE A 86 -1.12 15.31 -10.78
C ILE A 86 -2.01 16.31 -11.51
N GLY A 87 -2.37 17.39 -10.83
CA GLY A 87 -3.08 18.50 -11.45
C GLY A 87 -2.24 19.76 -11.46
N ARG A 88 -2.32 20.55 -12.53
CA ARG A 88 -1.65 21.84 -12.67
C ARG A 88 -2.57 22.90 -13.26
N ARG A 89 -2.48 24.12 -12.75
CA ARG A 89 -3.41 25.22 -13.11
C ARG A 89 -3.06 25.91 -14.44
N ASP A 90 -1.79 25.98 -14.78
CA ASP A 90 -1.26 26.72 -15.95
C ASP A 90 -1.34 25.94 -17.28
N LYS A 91 -1.98 24.76 -17.28
CA LYS A 91 -2.17 23.89 -18.46
C LYS A 91 -0.89 23.45 -19.20
N GLY A 92 0.27 23.52 -18.54
CA GLY A 92 1.51 22.96 -19.11
C GLY A 92 1.50 21.44 -19.18
N LYS A 93 2.60 20.84 -19.68
CA LYS A 93 2.76 19.39 -19.79
C LYS A 93 2.93 18.74 -18.40
N ILE A 94 2.21 17.66 -18.11
CA ILE A 94 2.48 16.85 -16.91
C ILE A 94 3.42 15.71 -17.30
N SER A 95 4.43 15.45 -16.48
CA SER A 95 5.33 14.31 -16.62
C SER A 95 5.38 13.53 -15.32
N PHE A 96 5.46 12.21 -15.45
CA PHE A 96 5.68 11.31 -14.34
C PHE A 96 7.15 10.89 -14.32
N PRO A 97 7.71 10.57 -13.14
CA PRO A 97 9.04 10.00 -13.07
C PRO A 97 9.06 8.65 -13.78
N GLU A 98 10.16 8.36 -14.45
CA GLU A 98 10.42 7.04 -15.00
C GLU A 98 11.02 6.13 -13.92
N PRO A 99 10.74 4.82 -13.98
CA PRO A 99 11.37 3.83 -13.10
C PRO A 99 12.89 4.01 -13.03
N LEU A 100 13.43 3.87 -11.82
CA LEU A 100 14.87 3.79 -11.64
C LEU A 100 15.39 2.54 -12.36
N GLN A 101 16.51 2.68 -13.07
CA GLN A 101 17.16 1.57 -13.77
C GLN A 101 17.98 0.73 -12.78
N ILE A 102 17.31 0.20 -11.76
CA ILE A 102 17.90 -0.59 -10.68
C ILE A 102 17.13 -1.90 -10.50
N SER A 103 17.82 -2.92 -10.02
CA SER A 103 17.13 -4.13 -9.56
C SER A 103 16.26 -3.80 -8.35
N HIS A 104 15.08 -4.44 -8.26
CA HIS A 104 14.21 -4.26 -7.10
C HIS A 104 14.90 -4.72 -5.82
N GLN A 105 14.83 -3.89 -4.78
CA GLN A 105 15.42 -4.16 -3.48
C GLN A 105 14.68 -5.29 -2.76
N THR A 106 15.42 -6.07 -1.97
CA THR A 106 14.86 -7.18 -1.20
C THR A 106 14.59 -6.76 0.25
N VAL A 107 13.68 -7.47 0.93
CA VAL A 107 13.44 -7.22 2.37
C VAL A 107 14.74 -7.37 3.17
N GLY A 108 15.54 -8.39 2.87
CA GLY A 108 16.82 -8.64 3.54
C GLY A 108 17.81 -7.50 3.38
N SER A 109 17.94 -6.93 2.18
CA SER A 109 18.83 -5.77 1.96
C SER A 109 18.43 -4.55 2.80
N ALA A 110 17.14 -4.35 3.01
CA ALA A 110 16.63 -3.15 3.67
C ALA A 110 16.66 -3.24 5.20
N ILE A 111 16.39 -4.41 5.78
CA ILE A 111 16.23 -4.56 7.24
C ILE A 111 17.07 -5.68 7.86
N GLY A 112 17.82 -6.46 7.06
CA GLY A 112 18.61 -7.59 7.56
C GLY A 112 19.80 -7.23 8.45
N HIS A 113 20.23 -5.96 8.44
CA HIS A 113 21.34 -5.47 9.25
C HIS A 113 20.91 -5.03 10.66
N PHE A 114 19.61 -4.94 10.94
CA PHE A 114 19.12 -4.55 12.27
C PHE A 114 19.28 -5.69 13.29
N PRO A 115 19.50 -5.38 14.57
CA PRO A 115 19.56 -6.37 15.63
C PRO A 115 18.30 -7.23 15.68
N LYS A 116 18.44 -8.53 15.94
CA LYS A 116 17.28 -9.41 16.13
C LYS A 116 16.60 -9.08 17.46
N LEU A 117 15.27 -9.15 17.48
CA LEU A 117 14.45 -8.98 18.68
C LEU A 117 13.60 -10.23 18.92
N ALA A 118 13.48 -10.62 20.18
CA ALA A 118 12.46 -11.56 20.63
C ALA A 118 11.12 -10.86 20.86
N ALA A 119 10.10 -11.63 21.22
CA ALA A 119 8.73 -11.12 21.27
C ALA A 119 8.54 -10.17 22.43
N GLY A 120 8.05 -8.95 22.14
CA GLY A 120 7.90 -7.90 23.13
C GLY A 120 9.21 -7.17 23.47
N GLU A 121 10.33 -7.49 22.82
CA GLU A 121 11.57 -6.75 23.00
C GLU A 121 11.61 -5.46 22.16
N SER A 122 12.42 -4.51 22.62
CA SER A 122 12.72 -3.25 21.93
C SER A 122 14.22 -2.98 21.96
N ASN A 123 14.77 -2.37 20.91
CA ASN A 123 16.14 -1.88 20.92
C ASN A 123 16.18 -0.37 21.20
N PRO A 124 16.82 0.11 22.29
CA PRO A 124 16.85 1.52 22.62
C PRO A 124 17.77 2.35 21.71
N HIS A 125 18.66 1.70 20.95
CA HIS A 125 19.60 2.37 20.05
C HIS A 125 19.08 2.50 18.62
N VAL A 126 17.96 1.86 18.28
CA VAL A 126 17.33 1.96 16.95
C VAL A 126 15.91 2.44 17.12
N ALA A 127 15.61 3.63 16.60
CA ALA A 127 14.31 4.26 16.73
C ALA A 127 13.18 3.37 16.19
N ASN A 128 12.12 3.20 16.98
CA ASN A 128 10.93 2.38 16.66
C ASN A 128 11.24 0.90 16.36
N HIS A 129 12.41 0.39 16.79
CA HIS A 129 12.75 -1.02 16.63
C HIS A 129 12.17 -1.84 17.79
N GLU A 130 10.90 -2.17 17.65
CA GLU A 130 10.09 -2.85 18.66
C GLU A 130 9.40 -4.06 18.04
N ALA A 131 9.52 -5.22 18.69
CA ALA A 131 8.86 -6.44 18.29
C ALA A 131 7.50 -6.58 18.99
N MET A 132 6.49 -6.99 18.22
CA MET A 132 5.17 -7.25 18.80
C MET A 132 5.24 -8.40 19.82
N ASN A 133 4.54 -8.23 20.94
CA ASN A 133 4.32 -9.30 21.90
C ASN A 133 3.26 -10.30 21.36
N HIS A 134 3.57 -11.58 21.41
CA HIS A 134 2.74 -12.66 20.89
C HIS A 134 2.53 -13.74 21.96
N SER A 135 1.38 -14.40 21.94
CA SER A 135 1.14 -15.54 22.83
C SER A 135 2.06 -16.72 22.50
N ALA A 136 2.34 -17.56 23.50
CA ALA A 136 3.16 -18.77 23.31
C ALA A 136 2.65 -19.65 22.16
N GLN A 137 1.33 -19.84 22.06
CA GLN A 137 0.71 -20.58 20.97
C GLN A 137 0.97 -19.96 19.58
N MET A 138 1.02 -18.63 19.49
CA MET A 138 1.33 -17.95 18.24
C MET A 138 2.82 -18.11 17.89
N LEU A 139 3.71 -17.97 18.87
CA LEU A 139 5.15 -18.17 18.70
C LEU A 139 5.48 -19.59 18.23
N GLU A 140 4.84 -20.61 18.81
CA GLU A 140 4.97 -22.00 18.39
C GLU A 140 4.58 -22.19 16.91
N LYS A 141 3.43 -21.65 16.51
CA LYS A 141 2.97 -21.72 15.11
C LYS A 141 3.92 -20.99 14.16
N MET A 142 4.42 -19.82 14.56
CA MET A 142 5.33 -19.02 13.74
C MET A 142 6.69 -19.68 13.53
N ALA A 143 7.16 -20.49 14.47
CA ALA A 143 8.42 -21.21 14.38
C ALA A 143 8.47 -22.16 13.17
N PHE A 144 7.32 -22.69 12.74
CA PHE A 144 7.22 -23.56 11.56
C PHE A 144 7.24 -22.81 10.23
N VAL A 145 6.85 -21.53 10.21
CA VAL A 145 6.70 -20.76 8.96
C VAL A 145 8.08 -20.43 8.41
N LYS A 146 8.43 -20.99 7.25
CA LYS A 146 9.76 -20.82 6.63
C LYS A 146 9.91 -19.44 5.98
N ASN A 147 11.13 -19.07 5.56
CA ASN A 147 11.37 -17.83 4.81
C ASN A 147 10.50 -17.78 3.53
N GLY A 148 9.70 -16.72 3.37
CA GLY A 148 8.70 -16.62 2.29
C GLY A 148 7.53 -17.61 2.39
N GLY A 149 7.46 -18.34 3.49
CA GLY A 149 6.48 -19.36 3.79
C GLY A 149 5.17 -18.80 4.32
N ASN A 150 4.25 -19.70 4.62
CA ASN A 150 2.92 -19.36 5.11
C ASN A 150 2.35 -20.44 6.04
N ARG A 151 1.07 -20.28 6.42
CA ARG A 151 0.29 -21.22 7.23
C ARG A 151 0.48 -22.71 6.85
N ASN A 152 0.70 -23.02 5.58
CA ASN A 152 0.82 -24.39 5.12
C ASN A 152 2.09 -25.09 5.64
N ASP A 153 3.10 -24.32 6.07
CA ASP A 153 4.30 -24.86 6.71
C ASP A 153 4.02 -25.36 8.15
N ILE A 154 2.94 -24.87 8.77
CA ILE A 154 2.53 -25.29 10.11
C ILE A 154 1.94 -26.70 10.03
N PRO A 155 2.36 -27.64 10.91
CA PRO A 155 1.77 -28.97 11.01
C PRO A 155 0.26 -28.93 11.13
N GLU A 156 -0.43 -29.82 10.42
CA GLU A 156 -1.90 -29.83 10.34
C GLU A 156 -2.61 -29.84 11.70
N PRO A 157 -2.15 -30.59 12.74
CA PRO A 157 -2.76 -30.56 14.06
C PRO A 157 -2.69 -29.18 14.74
N LEU A 158 -1.63 -28.42 14.49
CA LEU A 158 -1.39 -27.09 15.09
C LEU A 158 -1.93 -25.95 14.22
N ARG A 159 -2.36 -26.26 13.00
CA ARG A 159 -2.79 -25.26 12.02
C ARG A 159 -4.09 -24.59 12.51
N PRO A 160 -4.17 -23.25 12.48
CA PRO A 160 -5.32 -22.50 13.00
C PRO A 160 -6.63 -22.87 12.28
N LYS A 161 -7.61 -23.46 12.94
CA LYS A 161 -8.86 -23.88 12.26
C LYS A 161 -9.74 -22.70 11.83
N THR A 162 -9.65 -21.57 12.53
CA THR A 162 -10.43 -20.34 12.29
C THR A 162 -9.54 -19.10 12.24
N GLY A 163 -10.09 -17.99 11.74
CA GLY A 163 -9.40 -16.69 11.67
C GLY A 163 -8.71 -16.40 10.33
N ASP A 164 -8.18 -15.19 10.21
CA ASP A 164 -7.51 -14.75 8.98
C ASP A 164 -6.24 -15.55 8.72
N ILE A 165 -6.27 -16.37 7.66
CA ILE A 165 -5.16 -17.23 7.25
C ILE A 165 -3.87 -16.45 6.94
N ARG A 166 -4.01 -15.16 6.60
CA ARG A 166 -2.89 -14.27 6.26
C ARG A 166 -2.07 -13.85 7.48
N LYS A 167 -2.47 -14.22 8.70
CA LYS A 167 -1.72 -13.96 9.93
C LYS A 167 -0.43 -14.78 10.02
N TYR A 168 -0.33 -15.89 9.29
CA TYR A 168 0.79 -16.82 9.36
C TYR A 168 1.54 -16.75 8.04
N ILE A 169 2.36 -15.71 7.92
CA ILE A 169 3.21 -15.45 6.76
C ILE A 169 4.57 -14.98 7.27
N ARG A 170 5.64 -15.39 6.60
CA ARG A 170 6.98 -14.83 6.82
C ARG A 170 7.43 -14.14 5.54
N TYR A 171 8.06 -12.98 5.69
CA TYR A 171 8.64 -12.30 4.54
C TYR A 171 9.70 -13.19 3.88
N ASN A 172 9.82 -13.06 2.56
CA ASN A 172 10.94 -13.65 1.85
C ASN A 172 12.10 -12.65 1.86
N SER A 173 13.19 -12.96 2.56
CA SER A 173 14.36 -12.07 2.68
C SER A 173 14.97 -11.70 1.34
N ASN A 174 14.83 -12.60 0.35
CA ASN A 174 15.51 -12.52 -0.95
C ASN A 174 14.59 -11.95 -2.03
N LYS A 175 13.41 -11.43 -1.68
CA LYS A 175 12.44 -10.86 -2.63
C LYS A 175 11.88 -9.53 -2.14
N THR A 176 11.37 -8.75 -3.09
CA THR A 176 10.54 -7.57 -2.83
C THR A 176 9.21 -7.99 -2.22
N SER A 177 8.76 -7.31 -1.16
CA SER A 177 7.54 -7.70 -0.44
C SER A 177 6.27 -7.12 -1.06
N ARG A 178 5.21 -7.93 -1.23
CA ARG A 178 3.87 -7.44 -1.62
C ARG A 178 3.07 -6.85 -0.46
N LEU A 179 3.45 -7.13 0.78
CA LEU A 179 2.60 -6.90 1.93
C LEU A 179 3.13 -5.74 2.79
N TYR A 180 2.39 -4.64 2.78
CA TYR A 180 2.34 -3.71 3.90
C TYR A 180 1.19 -4.12 4.80
N TYR A 181 1.48 -4.36 6.08
CA TYR A 181 0.54 -4.47 7.19
C TYR A 181 -0.38 -5.69 7.31
N ARG A 182 -0.09 -6.47 8.37
CA ARG A 182 -1.02 -6.72 9.49
C ARG A 182 -0.21 -7.36 10.61
N ARG A 183 0.11 -6.62 11.68
CA ARG A 183 0.36 -7.03 13.09
C ARG A 183 1.11 -8.35 13.40
N TYR A 184 1.64 -9.07 12.44
CA TYR A 184 2.01 -10.48 12.57
C TYR A 184 3.10 -10.88 11.57
N ALA A 185 3.41 -10.02 10.60
CA ALA A 185 4.52 -10.24 9.68
C ALA A 185 5.82 -9.99 10.45
N GLN A 186 6.49 -11.09 10.76
CA GLN A 186 7.65 -11.13 11.63
C GLN A 186 8.82 -10.28 11.10
N SER A 187 9.36 -9.45 11.98
CA SER A 187 10.78 -9.08 12.05
C SER A 187 11.61 -10.12 12.82
N PHE A 188 11.00 -11.21 13.30
CA PHE A 188 11.72 -12.30 13.95
C PHE A 188 12.64 -12.97 12.94
N SER A 189 13.92 -12.68 13.12
CA SER A 189 15.04 -13.34 12.47
C SER A 189 14.86 -13.46 10.95
N LEU A 190 15.19 -12.38 10.24
CA LEU A 190 15.98 -12.55 9.03
C LEU A 190 17.29 -13.26 9.37
#